data_AF-A0A7S1QSP9-F1
#
_entry.id   AF-A0A7S1QSP9-F1
#
_cell.length_a   1.000
_cell.length_b   1.000
_cell.length_c   1.000
_cell.angle_alpha   90.00
_cell.angle_beta   90.00
_cell.angle_gamma   90.00
#
_symmetry.space_group_name_H-M   'P 1'
#
loop_
_entity.id
_entity.type
_entity.pdbx_description
1 polymer ?
#
loop_
_entity_poly.entity_id
_entity_poly.type
_entity_poly.pdbx_seq_one_letter_code
_entity_poly.pdbx_strand_id
1 'polypeptide(L)'
;FVCRARPAHVGGMASGQAHLPMWLVVAGGLIGLGHAGVITLDESTFAKELQDPTPLFVKFYAPWCGHCKTMAPAWRDLSEQDLGGARIGEVDCTAHKNVSSKYGIRGYPTLLLFREAGTRIYKHTGERSVREMSAFVREGWQTAGEYDPKQIPQKKKWSLFQAGNSLYLLGGMLLLSLVIGLAVLLCCDTTPPGRGATTPKKD
;
A
#
# COMPACT_ATOMS: atom_id res chain seq x y z
N PHE A 1 9.14 48.94 71.68
CA PHE A 1 8.89 47.53 71.37
C PHE A 1 10.23 46.79 71.33
N VAL A 2 10.47 46.00 72.38
CA VAL A 2 11.08 44.64 72.37
C VAL A 2 12.44 44.49 71.66
N CYS A 3 13.54 44.56 72.43
CA CYS A 3 14.44 43.44 72.84
C CYS A 3 15.52 43.10 71.80
N ARG A 4 16.83 43.36 72.03
CA ARG A 4 17.79 42.58 72.86
C ARG A 4 17.81 41.12 72.37
N ALA A 5 18.89 40.56 71.81
CA ALA A 5 20.24 40.48 72.37
C ALA A 5 21.32 40.08 71.32
N ARG A 6 22.56 40.47 71.63
CA ARG A 6 23.88 39.91 71.22
C ARG A 6 24.06 38.47 71.78
N PRO A 7 25.19 37.73 71.62
CA PRO A 7 26.29 37.73 70.63
C PRO A 7 26.79 36.31 70.22
N ALA A 8 27.81 36.27 69.33
CA ALA A 8 29.00 35.38 69.26
C ALA A 8 28.91 33.84 69.45
N HIS A 9 29.40 33.07 68.47
CA HIS A 9 30.58 32.16 68.53
C HIS A 9 30.66 31.28 67.25
N VAL A 10 31.75 31.31 66.47
CA VAL A 10 32.92 30.38 66.42
C VAL A 10 32.62 28.91 66.06
N GLY A 11 33.29 28.41 64.99
CA GLY A 11 33.61 27.00 64.69
C GLY A 11 32.46 26.19 64.11
N GLY A 12 32.56 25.44 63.00
CA GLY A 12 33.59 24.47 62.61
C GLY A 12 32.98 23.07 62.66
N MET A 13 33.33 22.19 61.70
CA MET A 13 32.91 20.77 61.56
C MET A 13 31.52 20.59 60.91
N ALA A 14 31.23 19.62 60.04
CA ALA A 14 31.92 18.39 59.66
C ALA A 14 31.47 17.97 58.26
N SER A 15 32.37 17.34 57.51
CA SER A 15 32.07 16.57 56.30
C SER A 15 31.15 15.40 56.65
N GLY A 16 29.86 15.51 56.27
CA GLY A 16 28.90 14.42 56.31
C GLY A 16 28.76 13.79 54.93
N GLN A 17 29.39 12.63 54.74
CA GLN A 17 29.18 11.74 53.60
C GLN A 17 27.71 11.27 53.60
N ALA A 18 26.86 11.94 52.84
CA ALA A 18 25.48 11.48 52.62
C ALA A 18 25.52 10.29 51.65
N HIS A 19 25.49 9.08 52.21
CA HIS A 19 25.16 7.87 51.47
C HIS A 19 23.73 8.02 50.92
N LEU A 20 23.63 8.16 49.59
CA LEU A 20 22.34 8.14 48.89
C LEU A 20 21.66 6.78 49.09
N PRO A 21 20.36 6.73 49.36
CA PRO A 21 19.64 5.49 49.63
C PRO A 21 19.57 4.60 48.37
N MET A 22 19.81 3.30 48.56
CA MET A 22 20.00 2.25 47.55
C MET A 22 18.79 1.98 46.61
N TRP A 23 17.71 2.77 46.68
CA TRP A 23 16.54 2.63 45.80
C TRP A 23 16.56 3.61 44.61
N LEU A 24 17.48 4.58 44.58
CA LEU A 24 17.63 5.54 43.47
C LEU A 24 18.56 5.06 42.33
N VAL A 25 19.08 3.83 42.39
CA VAL A 25 20.02 3.26 41.39
C VAL A 25 19.46 1.99 40.73
N VAL A 26 18.15 1.93 40.51
CA VAL A 26 17.55 0.87 39.68
C VAL A 26 17.08 1.45 38.35
N ALA A 27 17.89 1.18 37.32
CA ALA A 27 17.62 1.29 35.89
C ALA A 27 17.19 2.70 35.42
N GLY A 28 18.09 3.60 35.02
CA GLY A 28 19.16 3.28 34.08
C GLY A 28 18.62 2.59 32.81
N GLY A 29 17.35 2.84 32.44
CA GLY A 29 16.77 2.34 31.21
C GLY A 29 17.61 2.83 30.03
N LEU A 30 18.34 1.90 29.42
CA LEU A 30 18.94 2.05 28.11
C LEU A 30 17.88 2.62 27.17
N ILE A 31 17.97 3.92 26.88
CA ILE A 31 17.35 4.48 25.68
C ILE A 31 18.12 3.80 24.56
N GLY A 32 17.52 2.74 24.01
CA GLY A 32 18.03 2.04 22.85
C GLY A 32 18.26 3.08 21.76
N LEU A 33 19.52 3.28 21.39
CA LEU A 33 19.87 3.94 20.15
C LEU A 33 19.39 3.03 19.02
N GLY A 34 18.12 3.20 18.65
CA GLY A 34 17.54 2.60 17.46
C GLY A 34 18.40 3.02 16.27
N HIS A 35 18.90 2.03 15.53
CA HIS A 35 19.79 2.26 14.41
C HIS A 35 19.09 3.16 13.38
N ALA A 36 19.66 4.34 13.12
CA ALA A 36 19.26 5.22 12.04
C ALA A 36 19.63 4.55 10.71
N GLY A 37 18.64 4.04 9.99
CA GLY A 37 18.84 3.36 8.73
C GLY A 37 17.55 2.76 8.17
N VAL A 38 17.49 2.65 6.84
CA VAL A 38 16.37 1.99 6.16
C VAL A 38 16.50 0.48 6.34
N ILE A 39 15.49 -0.14 6.94
CA ILE A 39 15.43 -1.59 7.13
C ILE A 39 14.83 -2.23 5.88
N THR A 40 15.57 -3.12 5.22
CA THR A 40 15.01 -3.94 4.14
C THR A 40 14.20 -5.08 4.73
N LEU A 41 12.93 -5.19 4.32
CA LEU A 41 11.97 -6.14 4.87
C LEU A 41 11.64 -7.22 3.84
N ASP A 42 11.92 -8.47 4.19
CA ASP A 42 11.55 -9.67 3.43
C ASP A 42 10.29 -10.33 4.00
N GLU A 43 9.68 -11.31 3.30
CA GLU A 43 8.43 -11.95 3.74
C GLU A 43 8.51 -12.56 5.15
N SER A 44 9.67 -13.12 5.52
CA SER A 44 9.92 -13.76 6.82
C SER A 44 10.21 -12.77 7.94
N THR A 45 10.91 -11.68 7.64
CA THR A 45 11.30 -10.66 8.61
C THR A 45 10.17 -9.67 8.86
N PHE A 46 9.41 -9.33 7.82
CA PHE A 46 8.30 -8.39 7.89
C PHE A 46 7.25 -8.78 8.94
N ALA A 47 6.92 -10.06 9.05
CA ALA A 47 5.97 -10.54 10.06
C ALA A 47 6.50 -10.43 11.50
N LYS A 48 7.82 -10.45 11.71
CA LYS A 48 8.45 -10.25 13.03
C LYS A 48 8.49 -8.78 13.39
N GLU A 49 8.91 -7.94 12.44
CA GLU A 49 9.00 -6.48 12.63
C GLU A 49 7.64 -5.85 12.92
N LEU A 50 6.56 -6.42 12.36
CA LEU A 50 5.19 -5.98 12.68
C LEU A 50 4.74 -6.33 14.10
N GLN A 51 5.34 -7.31 14.78
CA GLN A 51 4.93 -7.66 16.15
C GLN A 51 5.38 -6.62 17.18
N ASP A 52 6.40 -5.83 16.84
CA ASP A 52 6.86 -4.78 17.72
C ASP A 52 5.81 -3.67 17.85
N PRO A 53 5.67 -3.08 19.05
CA PRO A 53 4.73 -1.99 19.29
C PRO A 53 5.16 -0.66 18.63
N THR A 54 6.40 -0.57 18.13
CA THR A 54 6.92 0.65 17.50
C THR A 54 6.29 0.87 16.13
N PRO A 55 5.92 2.12 15.79
CA PRO A 55 5.37 2.43 14.49
C PRO A 55 6.40 2.13 13.39
N LEU A 56 5.96 1.45 12.34
CA LEU A 56 6.81 1.05 11.22
C LEU A 56 6.28 1.67 9.93
N PHE A 57 7.06 2.55 9.31
CA PHE A 57 6.70 3.21 8.06
C PHE A 57 7.39 2.52 6.89
N VAL A 58 6.61 1.89 6.01
CA VAL A 58 7.11 1.00 4.97
C VAL A 58 6.85 1.56 3.58
N LYS A 59 7.91 1.61 2.77
CA LYS A 59 7.86 1.89 1.35
C LYS A 59 7.81 0.61 0.53
N PHE A 60 6.70 0.40 -0.16
CA PHE A 60 6.55 -0.65 -1.17
C PHE A 60 7.02 -0.12 -2.53
N TYR A 61 8.12 -0.68 -3.05
CA TYR A 61 8.75 -0.22 -4.29
C TYR A 61 9.04 -1.36 -5.27
N ALA A 62 9.45 -0.97 -6.49
CA ALA A 62 10.01 -1.86 -7.49
C ALA A 62 11.30 -1.25 -8.07
N PRO A 63 12.36 -2.04 -8.31
CA PRO A 63 13.68 -1.55 -8.71
C PRO A 63 13.71 -0.88 -10.09
N TRP A 64 12.74 -1.19 -10.97
CA TRP A 64 12.62 -0.60 -12.30
C TRP A 64 11.74 0.66 -12.33
N CYS A 65 11.08 1.03 -11.24
CA CYS A 65 10.16 2.16 -11.22
C CYS A 65 10.91 3.50 -11.10
N GLY A 66 10.80 4.36 -12.13
CA GLY A 66 11.44 5.68 -12.15
C GLY A 66 11.06 6.57 -10.95
N HIS A 67 9.76 6.65 -10.62
CA HIS A 67 9.29 7.44 -9.47
C HIS A 67 9.81 6.93 -8.12
N CYS A 68 10.08 5.63 -8.00
CA CYS A 68 10.69 5.07 -6.79
C CYS A 68 12.15 5.48 -6.66
N LYS A 69 12.91 5.48 -7.76
CA LYS A 69 14.33 5.88 -7.78
C LYS A 69 14.51 7.34 -7.39
N THR A 70 13.66 8.23 -7.90
CA THR A 70 13.71 9.67 -7.55
C THR A 70 13.43 9.92 -6.06
N MET A 71 12.57 9.10 -5.44
CA MET A 71 12.23 9.21 -4.02
C MET A 71 13.24 8.52 -3.08
N ALA A 72 14.08 7.62 -3.60
CA ALA A 72 15.06 6.88 -2.80
C ALA A 72 15.96 7.76 -1.90
N PRO A 73 16.55 8.88 -2.37
CA PRO A 73 17.36 9.74 -1.50
C PRO A 73 16.53 10.36 -0.36
N ALA A 74 15.34 10.90 -0.67
CA ALA A 74 14.45 11.46 0.34
C ALA A 74 14.00 10.42 1.38
N TRP A 75 13.83 9.16 0.97
CA TRP A 75 13.50 8.07 1.89
C TRP A 75 14.64 7.72 2.84
N ARG A 76 15.88 7.77 2.34
CA ARG A 76 17.06 7.57 3.17
C ARG A 76 17.22 8.72 4.17
N ASP A 77 17.10 9.96 3.72
CA ASP A 77 17.18 11.14 4.59
C ASP A 77 16.10 11.09 5.68
N LEU A 78 14.90 10.59 5.36
CA LEU A 78 13.83 10.37 6.33
C LEU A 78 14.22 9.37 7.42
N SER A 79 14.96 8.30 7.08
CA SER A 79 15.41 7.29 8.06
C SER A 79 16.49 7.81 9.01
N GLU A 80 17.19 8.87 8.62
CA GLU A 80 18.19 9.55 9.45
C GLU A 80 17.54 10.59 10.38
N GLN A 81 16.27 10.94 10.17
CA GLN A 81 15.53 11.86 11.03
C GLN A 81 14.93 11.17 12.26
N ASP A 82 14.81 11.92 13.35
CA ASP A 82 14.08 11.47 14.53
C ASP A 82 12.56 11.55 14.28
N LEU A 83 11.94 10.38 14.11
CA LEU A 83 10.51 10.23 13.89
C LEU A 83 9.76 9.82 15.17
N GLY A 84 10.31 10.14 16.35
CA GLY A 84 9.69 9.78 17.63
C GLY A 84 9.72 8.27 17.86
N GLY A 85 10.81 7.61 17.45
CA GLY A 85 10.99 6.16 17.56
C GLY A 85 10.28 5.33 16.48
N ALA A 86 9.72 5.96 15.44
CA ALA A 86 9.23 5.23 14.28
C ALA A 86 10.38 4.66 13.44
N ARG A 87 10.23 3.41 13.01
CA ARG A 87 11.19 2.72 12.14
C ARG A 87 10.82 2.94 10.68
N ILE A 88 11.84 3.06 9.84
CA ILE A 88 11.69 3.20 8.40
C ILE A 88 12.08 1.90 7.72
N GLY A 89 11.17 1.33 6.95
CA GLY A 89 11.36 0.09 6.23
C GLY A 89 11.10 0.21 4.73
N GLU A 90 11.65 -0.70 3.95
CA GLU A 90 11.32 -0.84 2.54
C GLU A 90 11.15 -2.30 2.13
N VAL A 91 10.21 -2.54 1.21
CA VAL A 91 9.89 -3.87 0.69
C VAL A 91 9.97 -3.83 -0.83
N ASP A 92 10.81 -4.69 -1.39
CA ASP A 92 10.82 -4.94 -2.83
C ASP A 92 9.66 -5.85 -3.22
N CYS A 93 8.66 -5.26 -3.89
CA CYS A 93 7.47 -5.99 -4.32
C CYS A 93 7.72 -6.92 -5.50
N THR A 94 8.88 -6.82 -6.17
CA THR A 94 9.26 -7.71 -7.28
C THR A 94 9.83 -9.03 -6.80
N ALA A 95 10.61 -9.02 -5.71
CA ALA A 95 11.06 -10.20 -5.01
C ALA A 95 9.93 -10.80 -4.14
N HIS A 96 9.21 -9.95 -3.40
CA HIS A 96 8.24 -10.34 -2.38
C HIS A 96 6.80 -10.04 -2.80
N LYS A 97 6.33 -10.78 -3.81
CA LYS A 97 4.99 -10.57 -4.41
C LYS A 97 3.85 -10.97 -3.47
N ASN A 98 4.08 -11.90 -2.53
CA ASN A 98 3.03 -12.34 -1.62
C ASN A 98 2.68 -11.23 -0.63
N VAL A 99 3.70 -10.54 -0.11
CA VAL A 99 3.53 -9.40 0.80
C VAL A 99 2.77 -8.27 0.10
N SER A 100 3.21 -7.87 -1.10
CA SER A 100 2.56 -6.79 -1.85
C SER A 100 1.11 -7.12 -2.20
N SER A 101 0.81 -8.39 -2.54
CA SER A 101 -0.55 -8.85 -2.82
C SER A 101 -1.42 -8.89 -1.56
N LYS A 102 -0.87 -9.30 -0.42
CA LYS A 102 -1.56 -9.34 0.89
C LYS A 102 -2.01 -7.95 1.35
N TYR A 103 -1.17 -6.94 1.12
CA TYR A 103 -1.51 -5.54 1.38
C TYR A 103 -2.18 -4.84 0.18
N GLY A 104 -2.43 -5.56 -0.91
CA GLY A 104 -3.13 -5.07 -2.09
C GLY A 104 -2.48 -3.87 -2.78
N ILE A 105 -1.15 -3.84 -2.80
CA ILE A 105 -0.36 -2.82 -3.48
C ILE A 105 -0.55 -2.96 -4.99
N ARG A 106 -1.13 -1.94 -5.62
CA ARG A 106 -1.43 -1.92 -7.08
C ARG A 106 -0.54 -1.01 -7.90
N GLY A 107 0.25 -0.17 -7.23
CA GLY A 107 1.10 0.82 -7.86
C GLY A 107 2.26 1.21 -6.94
N TYR A 108 3.32 1.72 -7.54
CA TYR A 108 4.56 2.06 -6.85
C TYR A 108 4.90 3.55 -7.08
N PRO A 109 5.50 4.24 -6.10
CA PRO A 109 5.68 3.80 -4.71
C PRO A 109 4.38 3.90 -3.91
N THR A 110 4.11 2.91 -3.04
CA THR A 110 3.04 3.01 -2.03
C THR A 110 3.67 3.06 -0.65
N LEU A 111 3.20 3.98 0.18
CA LEU A 111 3.73 4.27 1.52
C LEU A 111 2.66 3.93 2.55
N LEU A 112 2.94 2.95 3.41
CA LEU A 112 2.02 2.50 4.45
C LEU A 112 2.69 2.62 5.83
N LEU A 113 1.99 3.24 6.77
CA LEU A 113 2.38 3.32 8.17
C LEU A 113 1.62 2.24 8.95
N PHE A 114 2.37 1.35 9.60
CA PHE A 114 1.87 0.33 10.49
C PHE A 114 2.00 0.81 11.93
N ARG A 115 0.89 0.76 12.68
CA ARG A 115 0.84 1.07 14.11
C ARG A 115 0.17 -0.07 14.88
N GLU A 116 0.33 -0.05 16.20
CA GLU A 116 -0.31 -1.01 17.11
C GLU A 116 -0.01 -2.46 16.71
N ALA A 117 1.29 -2.77 16.54
CA ALA A 117 1.78 -4.08 16.11
C ALA A 117 1.14 -4.57 14.78
N GLY A 118 0.98 -3.66 13.82
CA GLY A 118 0.43 -3.98 12.51
C GLY A 118 -1.09 -4.14 12.46
N THR A 119 -1.80 -3.84 13.55
CA THR A 119 -3.28 -3.87 13.62
C THR A 119 -3.88 -2.74 12.79
N ARG A 120 -3.32 -1.54 12.91
CA ARG A 120 -3.79 -0.34 12.19
C ARG A 120 -2.81 0.05 11.11
N ILE A 121 -3.33 0.31 9.92
CA ILE A 121 -2.54 0.68 8.75
C ILE A 121 -3.06 2.00 8.22
N TYR A 122 -2.17 2.93 7.92
CA TYR A 122 -2.51 4.23 7.36
C TYR A 122 -1.74 4.44 6.06
N LYS A 123 -2.43 4.90 5.02
CA LYS A 123 -1.79 5.16 3.72
C LYS A 123 -1.41 6.63 3.61
N HIS A 124 -0.14 6.90 3.31
CA HIS A 124 0.29 8.26 2.98
C HIS A 124 -0.04 8.56 1.51
N THR A 125 -0.84 9.59 1.28
CA THR A 125 -1.21 10.09 -0.06
C THR A 125 -0.72 11.50 -0.33
N GLY A 126 -0.06 12.14 0.65
CA GLY A 126 0.47 13.49 0.52
C GLY A 126 1.73 13.59 -0.33
N GLU A 127 2.42 14.71 -0.21
CA GLU A 127 3.68 14.94 -0.90
C GLU A 127 4.76 13.95 -0.42
N ARG A 128 5.69 13.61 -1.32
CA ARG A 128 6.79 12.68 -1.05
C ARG A 128 8.07 13.41 -0.60
N SER A 129 7.92 14.60 -0.05
CA SER A 129 9.02 15.38 0.54
C SER A 129 9.33 14.85 1.93
N VAL A 130 10.58 14.98 2.37
CA VAL A 130 11.01 14.49 3.69
C VAL A 130 10.19 15.14 4.81
N ARG A 131 9.88 16.43 4.65
CA ARG A 131 9.10 17.23 5.61
C ARG A 131 7.67 16.71 5.78
N GLU A 132 6.98 16.44 4.67
CA GLU A 132 5.60 15.95 4.71
C GLU A 132 5.54 14.51 5.23
N MET A 133 6.50 13.66 4.83
CA MET A 133 6.56 12.29 5.35
C MET A 133 6.85 12.26 6.86
N SER A 134 7.77 13.09 7.35
CA SER A 134 8.06 13.13 8.80
C SER A 134 6.89 13.71 9.60
N ALA A 135 6.20 14.73 9.08
CA ALA A 135 4.96 15.25 9.66
C ALA A 135 3.85 14.19 9.69
N PHE A 136 3.71 13.41 8.61
CA PHE A 136 2.73 12.32 8.52
C PHE A 136 2.96 11.24 9.59
N VAL A 137 4.21 10.79 9.76
CA VAL A 137 4.57 9.76 10.75
C VAL A 137 4.30 10.24 12.18
N ARG A 138 4.57 11.51 12.47
CA ARG A 138 4.35 12.09 13.81
C ARG A 138 2.86 12.23 14.13
N GLU A 139 2.11 12.94 13.27
CA GLU A 139 0.75 13.39 13.59
C GLU A 139 -0.24 13.18 12.44
N GLY A 140 0.21 13.27 11.18
CA GLY A 140 -0.68 13.24 10.01
C GLY A 140 -1.42 11.91 9.79
N TRP A 141 -1.00 10.82 10.41
CA TRP A 141 -1.77 9.56 10.38
C TRP A 141 -3.14 9.66 11.07
N GLN A 142 -3.35 10.61 11.99
CA GLN A 142 -4.62 10.80 12.68
C GLN A 142 -5.71 11.35 11.77
N THR A 143 -5.32 12.11 10.75
CA THR A 143 -6.23 12.70 9.77
C THR A 143 -6.41 11.80 8.55
N ALA A 144 -5.49 10.86 8.34
CA ALA A 144 -5.61 9.86 7.29
C ALA A 144 -6.62 8.77 7.66
N GLY A 145 -7.49 8.41 6.71
CA GLY A 145 -8.36 7.26 6.86
C GLY A 145 -7.57 5.96 7.04
N GLU A 146 -8.08 5.05 7.86
CA GLU A 146 -7.52 3.71 8.02
C GLU A 146 -7.53 2.95 6.69
N TYR A 147 -6.42 2.31 6.38
CA TYR A 147 -6.21 1.55 5.17
C TYR A 147 -6.50 0.08 5.41
N ASP A 148 -7.64 -0.41 4.92
CA ASP A 148 -7.95 -1.84 4.93
C ASP A 148 -7.55 -2.50 3.60
N PRO A 149 -6.56 -3.41 3.59
CA PRO A 149 -6.13 -4.11 2.39
C PRO A 149 -7.23 -5.02 1.78
N LYS A 150 -8.24 -5.43 2.56
CA LYS A 150 -9.34 -6.27 2.09
C LYS A 150 -10.42 -5.50 1.33
N GLN A 151 -10.54 -4.18 1.55
CA GLN A 151 -11.58 -3.35 0.94
C GLN A 151 -11.23 -2.88 -0.46
N ILE A 152 -10.02 -3.15 -0.94
CA ILE A 152 -9.59 -2.70 -2.26
C ILE A 152 -10.45 -3.46 -3.28
N PRO A 153 -11.31 -2.77 -4.06
CA PRO A 153 -12.23 -3.42 -4.96
C PRO A 153 -11.40 -4.23 -5.94
N GLN A 154 -11.39 -5.56 -5.77
CA GLN A 154 -10.80 -6.48 -6.73
C GLN A 154 -11.53 -6.18 -8.01
N LYS A 155 -10.86 -5.47 -8.92
CA LYS A 155 -11.41 -5.16 -10.22
C LYS A 155 -11.83 -6.51 -10.79
N LYS A 156 -13.14 -6.77 -10.79
CA LYS A 156 -13.77 -7.92 -11.46
C LYS A 156 -13.55 -7.70 -12.96
N LYS A 157 -12.28 -7.77 -13.39
CA LYS A 157 -11.88 -8.11 -14.74
C LYS A 157 -12.72 -9.34 -15.06
N TRP A 158 -13.45 -9.32 -16.17
CA TRP A 158 -14.17 -10.47 -16.71
C TRP A 158 -15.64 -10.75 -16.33
N SER A 159 -16.41 -9.81 -15.76
CA SER A 159 -17.90 -9.97 -15.80
C SER A 159 -18.57 -9.14 -16.91
N LEU A 160 -18.03 -7.97 -17.25
CA LEU A 160 -18.61 -7.11 -18.30
C LEU A 160 -18.30 -7.57 -19.73
N PHE A 161 -17.24 -8.37 -19.93
CA PHE A 161 -16.86 -8.85 -21.27
C PHE A 161 -17.67 -10.08 -21.73
N GLN A 162 -18.25 -10.83 -20.78
CA GLN A 162 -18.96 -12.08 -21.09
C GLN A 162 -20.39 -11.83 -21.61
N ALA A 163 -21.02 -10.72 -21.21
CA ALA A 163 -22.36 -10.35 -21.69
C ALA A 163 -22.36 -9.78 -23.12
N GLY A 164 -21.32 -9.01 -23.49
CA GLY A 164 -21.22 -8.43 -24.84
C GLY A 164 -21.02 -9.49 -25.91
N ASN A 165 -20.14 -10.47 -25.67
CA ASN A 165 -19.76 -11.47 -26.68
C ASN A 165 -20.92 -12.41 -27.08
N SER A 166 -21.87 -12.66 -26.17
CA SER A 166 -23.03 -13.52 -26.44
C SER A 166 -24.07 -12.84 -27.36
N LEU A 167 -24.28 -11.53 -27.20
CA LEU A 167 -25.24 -10.78 -28.01
C LEU A 167 -24.73 -10.54 -29.43
N TYR A 168 -23.41 -10.35 -29.62
CA TYR A 168 -22.81 -10.26 -30.96
C TYR A 168 -22.87 -11.58 -31.73
N LEU A 169 -22.70 -12.72 -31.07
CA LEU A 169 -22.80 -14.03 -31.71
C LEU A 169 -24.25 -14.35 -32.11
N LEU A 170 -25.22 -14.14 -31.22
CA LEU A 170 -26.62 -14.42 -31.52
C LEU A 170 -27.22 -13.42 -32.53
N GLY A 171 -26.90 -12.13 -32.40
CA GLY A 171 -27.34 -11.10 -33.34
C GLY A 171 -26.73 -11.27 -34.74
N GLY A 172 -25.44 -11.65 -34.81
CA GLY A 172 -24.75 -11.92 -36.07
C GLY A 172 -25.30 -13.13 -36.82
N MET A 173 -25.63 -14.22 -36.13
CA MET A 173 -26.24 -15.40 -36.75
C MET A 173 -27.65 -15.11 -37.28
N LEU A 174 -28.44 -14.31 -36.56
CA LEU A 174 -29.78 -13.93 -37.01
C LEU A 174 -29.74 -13.07 -38.29
N LEU A 175 -28.89 -12.05 -38.31
CA LEU A 175 -28.68 -11.19 -39.48
C LEU A 175 -28.17 -11.98 -40.70
N LEU A 176 -27.20 -12.87 -40.50
CA LEU A 176 -26.68 -13.72 -41.58
C LEU A 176 -27.76 -14.64 -42.15
N SER A 177 -28.59 -15.25 -41.31
CA SER A 177 -29.71 -16.10 -41.76
C SER A 177 -30.75 -15.31 -42.56
N LEU A 178 -31.01 -14.06 -42.17
CA LEU A 178 -31.97 -13.17 -42.83
C LEU A 178 -31.45 -12.71 -44.19
N VAL A 179 -30.16 -12.40 -44.30
CA VAL A 179 -29.50 -12.06 -45.58
C VAL A 179 -29.47 -13.26 -46.52
N ILE A 180 -29.14 -14.46 -46.02
CA ILE A 180 -29.15 -15.69 -46.84
C ILE A 180 -30.59 -16.00 -47.30
N GLY A 181 -31.59 -15.90 -46.43
CA GLY A 181 -32.99 -16.12 -46.79
C GLY A 181 -33.49 -15.13 -47.85
N LEU A 182 -33.15 -13.84 -47.70
CA LEU A 182 -33.50 -12.82 -48.68
C LEU A 182 -32.81 -13.06 -50.04
N ALA A 183 -31.55 -13.49 -50.03
CA ALA A 183 -30.82 -13.84 -51.25
C ALA A 183 -31.45 -15.04 -51.97
N VAL A 184 -31.87 -16.08 -51.25
CA VAL A 184 -32.56 -17.23 -51.84
C VAL A 184 -33.90 -16.83 -52.44
N LEU A 185 -34.68 -15.98 -51.75
CA LEU A 185 -35.94 -15.45 -52.27
C LEU A 185 -35.75 -14.64 -53.55
N LEU A 186 -34.75 -13.75 -53.58
CA LEU A 186 -34.43 -12.96 -54.79
C LEU A 186 -33.88 -13.83 -55.93
N CYS A 187 -33.20 -14.94 -55.63
CA CYS A 187 -32.71 -15.87 -56.65
C CYS A 187 -33.82 -16.81 -57.18
N CYS A 188 -34.81 -17.17 -56.37
CA CYS A 188 -35.92 -18.05 -56.78
C CYS A 188 -36.88 -17.40 -57.78
N ASP A 189 -36.96 -16.07 -57.84
CA ASP A 189 -37.77 -15.35 -58.85
C ASP A 189 -37.13 -15.34 -60.26
N THR A 190 -35.88 -15.78 -60.40
CA THR A 190 -35.22 -15.91 -61.72
C THR A 190 -35.28 -17.34 -62.26
N THR A 191 -36.46 -17.96 -62.25
CA THR A 191 -36.68 -19.16 -63.08
C THR A 191 -37.21 -18.71 -64.44
N PRO A 192 -36.39 -18.66 -65.52
CA PRO A 192 -36.90 -18.34 -66.85
C PRO A 192 -37.88 -19.44 -67.30
N PRO A 193 -39.01 -19.09 -67.95
CA PRO A 193 -40.01 -20.06 -68.35
C PRO A 193 -39.48 -20.96 -69.49
N GLY A 194 -39.59 -22.27 -69.26
CA GLY A 194 -39.88 -23.28 -70.27
C GLY A 194 -38.88 -23.45 -71.42
N ARG A 195 -37.89 -24.34 -71.24
CA ARG A 195 -37.28 -25.03 -72.38
C ARG A 195 -38.05 -26.33 -72.61
N GLY A 196 -38.97 -26.30 -73.58
CA GLY A 196 -39.86 -27.41 -73.93
C GLY A 196 -39.08 -28.69 -74.28
N ALA A 197 -39.48 -29.79 -73.65
CA ALA A 197 -39.00 -31.12 -73.94
C ALA A 197 -39.95 -31.83 -74.93
N THR A 198 -39.34 -32.35 -76.01
CA THR A 198 -39.67 -33.57 -76.78
C THR A 198 -41.03 -33.73 -77.46
N THR A 199 -41.01 -33.98 -78.77
CA THR A 199 -41.56 -35.23 -79.35
C THR A 199 -40.77 -35.65 -80.61
N PRO A 200 -40.50 -36.95 -80.83
CA PRO A 200 -40.00 -37.47 -82.09
C PRO A 200 -41.16 -37.76 -83.06
N LYS A 201 -40.92 -37.49 -84.34
CA LYS A 201 -41.82 -37.69 -85.48
C LYS A 201 -42.01 -39.19 -85.70
N LYS A 202 -43.26 -39.66 -85.72
CA LYS A 202 -43.67 -41.00 -86.17
C LYS A 202 -44.33 -40.85 -87.54
N ASP A 203 -44.08 -41.84 -88.38
CA ASP A 203 -44.32 -41.92 -89.83
C ASP A 203 -45.73 -41.54 -90.31
#